data_AF-A0A9P5M529-F1
#
_entry.id   AF-A0A9P5M529-F1
#
_cell.length_a   1.000
_cell.length_b   1.000
_cell.length_c   1.000
_cell.angle_alpha   90.00
_cell.angle_beta   90.00
_cell.angle_gamma   90.00
#
_symmetry.space_group_name_H-M   'P 1'
#
loop_
_entity.id
_entity.type
_entity.pdbx_description
1 polymer ?
#
loop_
_entity_poly.entity_id
_entity_poly.type
_entity_poly.pdbx_seq_one_letter_code
_entity_poly.pdbx_strand_id
1 'polypeptide(L)'
;HLLAKEIAAAGPDVGVVLIPARTFPETWDQKRHLPGPPLTPQSSIGVLTSANITVAIGVEEGWEARSTRFDLAWAALEANGTLSRTEALALGSSNIETLFGISPQIDLVAYHGGDVFDLSSRPVAVLSPYRGFVDLI
;
A
#
# COMPACT_ATOMS: atom_id res chain seq x y z
N HIS A 1 8.12 10.42 5.79
CA HIS A 1 9.52 10.24 6.22
C HIS A 1 10.02 11.38 7.12
N LEU A 2 9.84 12.67 6.75
CA LEU A 2 10.33 13.80 7.56
C LEU A 2 9.81 13.82 9.01
N LEU A 3 8.55 13.43 9.21
CA LEU A 3 7.90 13.39 10.53
C LEU A 3 7.79 11.98 11.12
N ALA A 4 8.58 11.02 10.62
CA ALA A 4 8.43 9.63 11.03
C ALA A 4 8.67 9.43 12.53
N LYS A 5 9.61 10.19 13.12
CA LYS A 5 9.91 10.07 14.56
C LYS A 5 8.78 10.61 15.42
N GLU A 6 8.21 11.74 15.03
CA GLU A 6 7.13 12.42 15.72
C GLU A 6 5.83 11.62 15.63
N ILE A 7 5.53 11.06 14.46
CA ILE A 7 4.36 10.19 14.26
C ILE A 7 4.50 8.93 15.12
N ALA A 8 5.67 8.26 15.08
CA ALA A 8 5.89 7.09 15.92
C ALA A 8 5.81 7.42 17.42
N ALA A 9 6.25 8.61 17.84
CA ALA A 9 6.16 9.07 19.22
C ALA A 9 4.73 9.43 19.66
N ALA A 10 3.82 9.75 18.72
CA ALA A 10 2.43 10.04 19.02
C ALA A 10 1.64 8.80 19.48
N GLY A 11 2.16 7.60 19.20
CA GLY A 11 1.62 6.32 19.67
C GLY A 11 1.12 5.42 18.55
N PRO A 12 0.69 4.18 18.90
CA PRO A 12 0.31 3.15 17.94
C PRO A 12 -1.01 3.44 17.21
N ASP A 13 -1.83 4.34 17.75
CA ASP A 13 -3.14 4.71 17.19
C ASP A 13 -3.02 5.74 16.05
N VAL A 14 -1.81 6.22 15.76
CA VAL A 14 -1.55 7.19 14.69
C VAL A 14 -0.84 6.50 13.55
N GLY A 15 -1.52 6.39 12.41
CA GLY A 15 -0.92 5.89 11.17
C GLY A 15 -1.05 6.86 10.01
N VAL A 16 -0.56 6.41 8.85
CA VAL A 16 -0.40 7.26 7.67
C VAL A 16 -1.01 6.57 6.45
N VAL A 17 -1.92 7.26 5.77
CA VAL A 17 -2.30 6.93 4.39
C VAL A 17 -1.41 7.75 3.46
N LEU A 18 -0.51 7.10 2.74
CA LEU A 18 0.41 7.76 1.81
C LEU A 18 -0.25 7.90 0.43
N ILE A 19 -0.41 9.15 -0.03
CA ILE A 19 -1.00 9.50 -1.32
C ILE A 19 -0.11 10.53 -2.01
N PRO A 20 0.39 10.27 -3.24
CA PRO A 20 0.31 9.00 -3.96
C PRO A 20 1.27 7.95 -3.36
N ALA A 21 1.00 6.66 -3.61
CA ALA A 21 1.83 5.56 -3.12
C ALA A 21 3.30 5.66 -3.59
N ARG A 22 3.49 6.12 -4.83
CA ARG A 22 4.79 6.36 -5.46
C ARG A 22 5.03 7.85 -5.59
N THR A 23 6.25 8.28 -5.27
CA THR A 23 6.64 9.69 -5.36
C THR A 23 6.56 10.19 -6.81
N PHE A 24 5.65 11.12 -7.07
CA PHE A 24 5.59 11.88 -8.32
C PHE A 24 5.56 13.39 -8.00
N PRO A 25 6.70 14.10 -8.07
CA PRO A 25 6.77 15.49 -7.63
C PRO A 25 6.23 16.44 -8.72
N GLU A 26 4.99 16.88 -8.56
CA GLU A 26 4.31 17.86 -9.42
C GLU A 26 4.50 19.31 -8.93
N THR A 27 4.69 19.49 -7.63
CA THR A 27 4.81 20.80 -6.97
C THR A 27 6.19 21.00 -6.36
N TRP A 28 6.57 22.26 -6.13
CA TRP A 28 7.88 22.59 -5.55
C TRP A 28 8.10 21.98 -4.16
N ASP A 29 7.06 21.85 -3.36
CA ASP A 29 7.16 21.28 -2.01
C ASP A 29 7.51 19.79 -2.03
N GLN A 30 7.05 19.07 -3.06
CA GLN A 30 7.28 17.63 -3.23
C GLN A 30 8.72 17.31 -3.62
N LYS A 31 9.58 18.30 -3.89
CA LYS A 31 11.05 18.09 -4.00
C LYS A 31 11.66 17.46 -2.75
N ARG A 32 10.97 17.57 -1.62
CA ARG A 32 11.36 16.99 -0.33
C ARG A 32 11.01 15.51 -0.21
N HIS A 33 10.26 14.95 -1.15
CA HIS A 33 9.90 13.54 -1.11
C HIS A 33 11.14 12.66 -1.22
N LEU A 34 11.10 11.52 -0.55
CA LEU A 34 12.13 10.51 -0.66
C LEU A 34 11.89 9.75 -1.98
N PRO A 35 12.83 9.79 -2.95
CA PRO A 35 12.59 9.24 -4.29
C PRO A 35 12.54 7.71 -4.31
N GLY A 36 13.14 7.03 -3.35
CA GLY A 36 13.22 5.58 -3.32
C GLY A 36 14.38 5.01 -4.15
N PRO A 37 14.59 3.69 -4.11
CA PRO A 37 15.61 3.03 -4.91
C PRO A 37 15.39 3.26 -6.42
N PRO A 38 16.45 3.33 -7.23
CA PRO A 38 17.86 3.23 -6.85
C PRO A 38 18.49 4.55 -6.35
N LEU A 39 17.75 5.66 -6.35
CA LEU A 39 18.28 6.99 -6.03
C LEU A 39 18.55 7.16 -4.53
N THR A 40 17.69 6.60 -3.69
CA THR A 40 17.90 6.52 -2.24
C THR A 40 17.74 5.09 -1.73
N PRO A 41 18.44 4.68 -0.66
CA PRO A 41 18.34 3.31 -0.14
C PRO A 41 16.95 2.90 0.34
N GLN A 42 16.11 3.87 0.68
CA GLN A 42 14.79 3.68 1.27
C GLN A 42 13.76 4.53 0.52
N SER A 43 12.53 4.04 0.46
CA SER A 43 11.34 4.80 0.04
C SER A 43 10.61 5.39 1.24
N SER A 44 9.63 6.29 1.00
CA SER A 44 8.84 6.88 2.10
C SER A 44 8.07 5.80 2.89
N ILE A 45 7.55 4.79 2.21
CA ILE A 45 6.89 3.62 2.83
C ILE A 45 7.91 2.88 3.71
N GLY A 46 9.09 2.56 3.16
CA GLY A 46 10.14 1.86 3.92
C GLY A 46 10.55 2.58 5.20
N VAL A 47 10.73 3.91 5.16
CA VAL A 47 11.06 4.70 6.36
C VAL A 47 9.93 4.68 7.39
N LEU A 48 8.68 4.82 6.97
CA LEU A 48 7.54 4.85 7.88
C LEU A 48 7.30 3.48 8.53
N THR A 49 7.33 2.40 7.74
CA THR A 49 7.17 1.04 8.27
C THR A 49 8.32 0.66 9.21
N SER A 50 9.56 1.05 8.90
CA SER A 50 10.72 0.83 9.79
C SER A 50 10.61 1.56 11.13
N ALA A 51 9.78 2.62 11.19
CA ALA A 51 9.46 3.33 12.43
C ALA A 51 8.28 2.71 13.20
N ASN A 52 7.83 1.50 12.80
CA ASN A 52 6.65 0.81 13.35
C ASN A 52 5.35 1.61 13.24
N ILE A 53 5.24 2.45 12.20
CA ILE A 53 4.00 3.18 11.91
C ILE A 53 3.12 2.29 11.04
N THR A 54 1.83 2.20 11.35
CA THR A 54 0.86 1.58 10.43
C THR A 54 0.70 2.47 9.20
N VAL A 55 1.14 1.95 8.05
CA VAL A 55 1.08 2.65 6.77
C VAL A 55 0.05 1.99 5.88
N ALA A 56 -0.82 2.79 5.26
CA ALA A 56 -1.61 2.39 4.11
C ALA A 56 -1.22 3.22 2.89
N ILE A 57 -1.60 2.77 1.70
CA ILE A 57 -1.48 3.56 0.47
C ILE A 57 -2.87 3.98 -0.03
N GLY A 58 -2.94 5.15 -0.63
CA GLY A 58 -4.13 5.61 -1.35
C GLY A 58 -3.79 6.08 -2.76
N VAL A 59 -4.83 6.48 -3.48
CA VAL A 59 -4.77 6.94 -4.86
C VAL A 59 -5.29 8.38 -4.95
N GLU A 60 -4.83 9.13 -5.95
CA GLU A 60 -5.30 10.51 -6.15
C GLU A 60 -6.62 10.52 -6.94
N GLU A 61 -6.70 9.72 -7.99
CA GLU A 61 -7.88 9.59 -8.84
C GLU A 61 -8.48 8.19 -8.83
N GLY A 62 -9.80 8.10 -9.06
CA GLY A 62 -10.52 6.82 -9.03
C GLY A 62 -10.03 5.80 -10.06
N TRP A 63 -9.45 6.24 -11.19
CA TRP A 63 -8.95 5.34 -12.23
C TRP A 63 -7.67 4.59 -11.80
N GLU A 64 -6.92 5.13 -10.84
CA GLU A 64 -5.69 4.53 -10.32
C GLU A 64 -5.97 3.34 -9.39
N ALA A 65 -7.16 3.27 -8.77
CA ALA A 65 -7.51 2.21 -7.83
C ALA A 65 -7.38 0.79 -8.43
N ARG A 66 -7.58 0.66 -9.75
CA ARG A 66 -7.38 -0.62 -10.47
C ARG A 66 -5.91 -1.05 -10.53
N SER A 67 -5.00 -0.10 -10.40
CA SER A 67 -3.55 -0.29 -10.48
C SER A 67 -2.90 -0.49 -9.12
N THR A 68 -3.63 -0.32 -8.02
CA THR A 68 -3.10 -0.39 -6.64
C THR A 68 -2.29 -1.67 -6.40
N ARG A 69 -2.69 -2.81 -6.97
CA ARG A 69 -1.92 -4.07 -6.86
C ARG A 69 -0.46 -3.93 -7.31
N PHE A 70 -0.20 -3.11 -8.31
CA PHE A 70 1.13 -2.84 -8.83
C PHE A 70 1.89 -1.87 -7.93
N ASP A 71 1.22 -0.91 -7.31
CA ASP A 71 1.86 -0.04 -6.31
C ASP A 71 2.27 -0.83 -5.07
N LEU A 72 1.46 -1.82 -4.64
CA LEU A 72 1.83 -2.75 -3.56
C LEU A 72 3.04 -3.62 -3.94
N ALA A 73 3.05 -4.16 -5.17
CA ALA A 73 4.19 -4.91 -5.69
C ALA A 73 5.46 -4.05 -5.72
N TRP A 74 5.32 -2.80 -6.15
CA TRP A 74 6.42 -1.84 -6.20
C TRP A 74 6.96 -1.50 -4.80
N ALA A 75 6.06 -1.28 -3.83
CA ALA A 75 6.45 -1.05 -2.44
C ALA A 75 7.22 -2.25 -1.86
N ALA A 76 6.81 -3.48 -2.18
CA ALA A 76 7.54 -4.69 -1.78
C ALA A 76 8.96 -4.75 -2.39
N LEU A 77 9.10 -4.37 -3.66
CA LEU A 77 10.39 -4.31 -4.36
C LEU A 77 11.30 -3.23 -3.78
N GLU A 78 10.79 -2.01 -3.57
CA GLU A 78 11.55 -0.88 -3.02
C GLU A 78 11.99 -1.12 -1.57
N ALA A 79 11.26 -1.94 -0.82
CA ALA A 79 11.63 -2.31 0.53
C ALA A 79 12.88 -3.21 0.59
N ASN A 80 13.35 -3.75 -0.53
CA ASN A 80 14.57 -4.57 -0.62
C ASN A 80 14.65 -5.67 0.46
N GLY A 81 13.53 -6.37 0.69
CA GLY A 81 13.43 -7.45 1.67
C GLY A 81 13.05 -7.02 3.10
N THR A 82 12.93 -5.72 3.40
CA THR A 82 12.47 -5.24 4.71
C THR A 82 10.95 -5.29 4.89
N LEU A 83 10.20 -5.42 3.79
CA LEU A 83 8.75 -5.60 3.79
C LEU A 83 8.45 -6.98 3.19
N SER A 84 7.79 -7.83 3.97
CA SER A 84 7.29 -9.10 3.45
C SER A 84 6.16 -8.87 2.45
N ARG A 85 5.89 -9.88 1.63
CA ARG A 85 4.75 -9.86 0.69
C ARG A 85 3.40 -9.68 1.40
N THR A 86 3.22 -10.25 2.57
CA THR A 86 1.99 -10.09 3.37
C THR A 86 1.85 -8.66 3.89
N GLU A 87 2.93 -8.07 4.39
CA GLU A 87 2.93 -6.67 4.85
C GLU A 87 2.72 -5.70 3.67
N ALA A 88 3.29 -5.99 2.51
CA ALA A 88 3.03 -5.22 1.30
C ALA A 88 1.56 -5.29 0.89
N LEU A 89 0.92 -6.47 0.95
CA LEU A 89 -0.51 -6.61 0.69
C LEU A 89 -1.35 -5.84 1.72
N ALA A 90 -0.93 -5.83 2.99
CA ALA A 90 -1.61 -5.14 4.08
C ALA A 90 -1.71 -3.63 3.84
N LEU A 91 -0.72 -3.01 3.18
CA LEU A 91 -0.73 -1.57 2.85
C LEU A 91 -1.99 -1.13 2.09
N GLY A 92 -2.55 -2.00 1.24
CA GLY A 92 -3.75 -1.74 0.43
C GLY A 92 -4.99 -2.48 0.92
N SER A 93 -4.94 -3.12 2.09
CA SER A 93 -6.04 -3.94 2.63
C SER A 93 -6.21 -3.70 4.14
N SER A 94 -5.74 -4.61 4.99
CA SER A 94 -6.01 -4.59 6.44
C SER A 94 -5.50 -3.33 7.15
N ASN A 95 -4.45 -2.66 6.64
CA ASN A 95 -3.99 -1.41 7.22
C ASN A 95 -5.00 -0.29 6.99
N ILE A 96 -5.67 -0.24 5.83
CA ILE A 96 -6.75 0.72 5.57
C ILE A 96 -7.89 0.47 6.56
N GLU A 97 -8.31 -0.78 6.72
CA GLU A 97 -9.37 -1.14 7.67
C GLU A 97 -9.02 -0.70 9.10
N THR A 98 -7.79 -0.97 9.53
CA THR A 98 -7.28 -0.59 10.85
C THR A 98 -7.29 0.92 11.05
N LEU A 99 -6.74 1.69 10.08
CA LEU A 99 -6.63 3.14 10.19
C LEU A 99 -7.99 3.86 10.19
N PHE A 100 -8.99 3.29 9.53
CA PHE A 100 -10.34 3.85 9.49
C PHE A 100 -11.29 3.23 10.53
N GLY A 101 -10.80 2.33 11.39
CA GLY A 101 -11.64 1.66 12.40
C GLY A 101 -12.74 0.77 11.80
N ILE A 102 -12.52 0.24 10.59
CA ILE A 102 -13.44 -0.64 9.89
C ILE A 102 -13.23 -2.06 10.41
N SER A 103 -14.32 -2.78 10.69
CA SER A 103 -14.22 -4.19 11.06
C SER A 103 -13.69 -5.02 9.88
N PRO A 104 -12.76 -5.97 10.11
CA PRO A 104 -12.13 -6.74 9.04
C PRO A 104 -13.17 -7.38 8.11
N GLN A 105 -13.03 -7.14 6.81
CA GLN A 105 -13.88 -7.76 5.79
C GLN A 105 -13.12 -8.92 5.14
N ILE A 106 -13.81 -10.03 4.87
CA ILE A 106 -13.21 -11.21 4.22
C ILE A 106 -13.55 -11.18 2.73
N ASP A 107 -13.07 -10.16 2.02
CA ASP A 107 -13.16 -10.11 0.57
C ASP A 107 -11.96 -10.83 -0.04
N LEU A 108 -12.21 -11.66 -1.06
CA LEU A 108 -11.18 -12.50 -1.71
C LEU A 108 -11.14 -12.22 -3.21
N VAL A 109 -9.92 -12.20 -3.76
CA VAL A 109 -9.68 -12.07 -5.19
C VAL A 109 -8.85 -13.25 -5.67
N ALA A 110 -9.36 -13.99 -6.65
CA ALA A 110 -8.64 -15.08 -7.29
C ALA A 110 -7.89 -14.57 -8.52
N TYR A 111 -6.63 -14.98 -8.65
CA TYR A 111 -5.77 -14.62 -9.77
C TYR A 111 -5.42 -15.85 -10.63
N HIS A 112 -5.28 -15.63 -11.94
CA HIS A 112 -4.77 -16.61 -12.88
C HIS A 112 -3.44 -16.15 -13.48
N GLY A 113 -2.52 -17.09 -13.72
CA GLY A 113 -1.22 -16.79 -14.34
C GLY A 113 -0.19 -16.14 -13.40
N GLY A 114 -0.40 -16.25 -12.08
CA GLY A 114 0.44 -15.67 -11.04
C GLY A 114 -0.38 -15.24 -9.82
N ASP A 115 0.20 -14.39 -8.99
CA ASP A 115 -0.42 -13.78 -7.81
C ASP A 115 -0.74 -12.27 -8.02
N VAL A 116 -1.22 -11.61 -6.96
CA VAL A 116 -1.62 -10.20 -6.97
C VAL A 116 -0.50 -9.24 -7.41
N PHE A 117 0.76 -9.61 -7.23
CA PHE A 117 1.93 -8.77 -7.55
C PHE A 117 2.50 -9.04 -8.94
N ASP A 118 2.14 -10.15 -9.58
CA ASP A 118 2.68 -10.51 -10.89
C ASP A 118 2.04 -9.67 -12.02
N LEU A 119 2.87 -9.05 -12.86
CA LEU A 119 2.41 -8.24 -14.00
C LEU A 119 1.62 -9.06 -15.03
N SER A 120 1.94 -10.35 -15.17
CA SER A 120 1.26 -11.26 -16.08
C SER A 120 -0.04 -11.83 -15.53
N SER A 121 -0.30 -11.66 -14.22
CA SER A 121 -1.51 -12.21 -13.63
C SER A 121 -2.73 -11.36 -13.94
N ARG A 122 -3.90 -11.98 -13.90
CA ARG A 122 -5.18 -11.30 -14.02
C ARG A 122 -6.14 -11.77 -12.93
N PRO A 123 -6.96 -10.86 -12.36
CA PRO A 123 -8.07 -11.29 -11.52
C PRO A 123 -9.09 -12.04 -12.39
N VAL A 124 -9.61 -13.15 -11.89
CA VAL A 124 -10.62 -13.99 -12.57
C VAL A 124 -11.88 -14.20 -11.75
N ALA A 125 -11.82 -13.92 -10.44
CA ALA A 125 -12.98 -13.92 -9.59
C ALA A 125 -12.81 -12.97 -8.41
N VAL A 126 -13.93 -12.38 -7.95
CA VAL A 126 -14.02 -11.61 -6.72
C VAL A 126 -15.15 -12.18 -5.88
N LEU A 127 -14.88 -12.50 -4.62
CA LEU A 127 -15.86 -12.96 -3.66
C LEU A 127 -15.96 -11.94 -2.54
N SER A 128 -17.17 -11.45 -2.29
CA SER A 128 -17.44 -10.58 -1.15
C SER A 128 -18.59 -11.14 -0.32
N PRO A 129 -18.29 -11.83 0.79
CA PRO A 129 -19.30 -12.29 1.75
C PRO A 129 -20.12 -11.12 2.32
N TYR A 130 -19.47 -9.98 2.56
CA TYR A 130 -20.13 -8.78 3.08
C TYR A 130 -21.21 -8.26 2.12
N ARG A 131 -20.90 -8.26 0.81
CA ARG A 131 -21.85 -7.84 -0.23
C ARG A 131 -22.71 -8.98 -0.76
N GLY A 132 -22.51 -10.20 -0.29
CA GLY A 132 -23.28 -11.39 -0.69
C GLY A 132 -23.15 -11.77 -2.16
N PHE A 133 -22.02 -11.49 -2.83
CA PHE A 133 -21.84 -11.82 -4.25
C PHE A 133 -20.52 -12.52 -4.56
N VAL A 134 -20.55 -13.24 -5.68
CA VAL A 134 -19.39 -13.81 -6.36
C VAL A 134 -19.45 -13.31 -7.80
N ASP A 135 -18.39 -12.66 -8.25
CA ASP A 135 -18.23 -12.19 -9.62
C ASP A 135 -17.11 -12.98 -10.31
N LEU A 136 -17.36 -13.42 -11.55
CA LEU A 136 -16.43 -14.17 -12.38
C LEU A 136 -16.10 -13.31 -13.60
N ILE A 137 -14.81 -13.03 -13.81
CA ILE A 137 -14.29 -12.05 -14.77
C ILE A 137 -13.63 -12.74 -15.97
#